data_AF-A0A180EUN1-F1
#
_entry.id   AF-A0A180EUN1-F1
#
_cell.length_a   1.000
_cell.length_b   1.000
_cell.length_c   1.000
_cell.angle_alpha   90.00
_cell.angle_beta   90.00
_cell.angle_gamma   90.00
#
_symmetry.space_group_name_H-M   'P 1'
#
loop_
_entity.id
_entity.type
_entity.pdbx_description
1 polymer ?
#
loop_
_entity_poly.entity_id
_entity_poly.type
_entity_poly.pdbx_seq_one_letter_code
_entity_poly.pdbx_strand_id
1 'polypeptide(L)'
;MSTAPQTKPAEENRKALTKKWGDEIMAVGFTAVPDILLKRMAVLNISPMEMVVILQILSYWWSADQLPFPSKAKIAAAIGCHEKTVQQAITRLVKLGFIKRQERRREQDRNDSNVYDFAPLIAILKPEAIKEAEEQAAHREKKLQRMKPPVKRKLVAVKT
;
A
#
# COMPACT_ATOMS: atom_id res chain seq x y z
N MET A 1 5.55 11.20 -37.84
CA MET A 1 6.20 11.61 -36.59
C MET A 1 5.13 11.64 -35.51
N SER A 2 4.96 10.57 -34.75
CA SER A 2 4.03 10.53 -33.61
C SER A 2 4.78 9.92 -32.43
N THR A 3 5.35 10.77 -31.59
CA THR A 3 6.04 10.38 -30.36
C THR A 3 5.00 9.93 -29.34
N ALA A 4 5.03 8.64 -29.01
CA ALA A 4 4.20 8.02 -27.98
C ALA A 4 4.39 8.71 -26.61
N PRO A 5 3.39 8.65 -25.71
CA PRO A 5 3.44 9.31 -24.41
C PRO A 5 4.55 8.70 -23.55
N GLN A 6 5.31 9.55 -22.86
CA GLN A 6 6.52 9.16 -22.14
C GLN A 6 6.21 8.24 -20.94
N THR A 7 6.67 6.99 -20.98
CA THR A 7 6.54 5.94 -19.95
C THR A 7 7.55 6.06 -18.78
N LYS A 8 8.24 7.20 -18.66
CA LYS A 8 9.45 7.39 -17.84
C LYS A 8 9.34 7.04 -16.33
N PRO A 9 8.23 7.27 -15.59
CA PRO A 9 8.24 7.06 -14.14
C PRO A 9 8.33 5.58 -13.72
N ALA A 10 7.69 4.67 -14.46
CA ALA A 10 7.60 3.26 -14.06
C ALA A 10 8.92 2.51 -14.30
N GLU A 11 9.61 2.81 -15.39
CA GLU A 11 10.89 2.17 -15.73
C GLU A 11 12.02 2.68 -14.84
N GLU A 12 12.06 3.98 -14.54
CA GLU A 12 13.00 4.57 -13.58
C GLU A 12 12.80 3.98 -12.18
N ASN A 13 11.55 3.84 -11.74
CA ASN A 13 11.22 3.19 -10.47
C ASN A 13 11.69 1.73 -10.43
N ARG A 14 11.47 0.97 -11.51
CA ARG A 14 11.96 -0.42 -11.60
C ARG A 14 13.48 -0.47 -11.51
N LYS A 15 14.19 0.39 -12.24
CA LYS A 15 15.67 0.48 -12.18
C LYS A 15 16.15 0.83 -10.77
N ALA A 16 15.48 1.75 -10.09
CA ALA A 16 15.81 2.11 -8.71
C ALA A 16 15.56 0.94 -7.72
N LEU A 17 14.46 0.21 -7.89
CA LEU A 17 14.15 -0.98 -7.09
C LEU A 17 15.15 -2.12 -7.35
N THR A 18 15.47 -2.40 -8.61
CA THR A 18 16.51 -3.36 -9.00
C THR A 18 17.87 -2.97 -8.43
N LYS A 19 18.25 -1.69 -8.49
CA LYS A 19 19.49 -1.22 -7.86
C LYS A 19 19.50 -1.43 -6.34
N LYS A 20 18.34 -1.34 -5.69
CA LYS A 20 18.20 -1.52 -4.24
C LYS A 20 18.23 -2.99 -3.82
N TRP A 21 17.57 -3.87 -4.57
CA TRP A 21 17.28 -5.24 -4.15
C TRP A 21 17.96 -6.33 -5.00
N GLY A 22 18.60 -5.97 -6.12
CA GLY A 22 19.20 -6.92 -7.05
C GLY A 22 18.18 -7.55 -8.01
N ASP A 23 18.71 -8.16 -9.08
CA ASP A 23 17.88 -8.77 -10.13
C ASP A 23 17.19 -10.04 -9.66
N GLU A 24 17.84 -10.88 -8.83
CA GLU A 24 17.26 -12.16 -8.42
C GLU A 24 15.99 -11.98 -7.58
N ILE A 25 16.01 -11.00 -6.66
CA ILE A 25 14.85 -10.69 -5.81
C ILE A 25 13.73 -10.08 -6.65
N MET A 26 14.06 -9.15 -7.53
CA MET A 26 13.06 -8.49 -8.38
C MET A 26 12.43 -9.42 -9.42
N ALA A 27 13.13 -10.50 -9.82
CA ALA A 27 12.60 -11.53 -10.71
C ALA A 27 11.42 -12.31 -10.11
N VAL A 28 11.36 -12.47 -8.79
CA VAL A 28 10.22 -13.08 -8.08
C VAL A 28 8.99 -12.18 -8.12
N GLY A 29 9.20 -10.86 -8.26
CA GLY A 29 8.16 -9.85 -8.27
C GLY A 29 8.01 -9.12 -6.94
N PHE A 30 7.11 -8.15 -6.91
CA PHE A 30 6.81 -7.34 -5.74
C PHE A 30 5.32 -7.05 -5.66
N THR A 31 4.81 -6.84 -4.45
CA THR A 31 3.42 -6.45 -4.22
C THR A 31 3.34 -4.93 -4.08
N ALA A 32 2.44 -4.31 -4.84
CA ALA A 32 2.15 -2.90 -4.68
C ALA A 32 1.28 -2.69 -3.43
N VAL A 33 1.80 -1.94 -2.45
CA VAL A 33 1.09 -1.61 -1.22
C VAL A 33 0.93 -0.08 -1.17
N PRO A 34 -0.30 0.44 -1.09
CA PRO A 34 -0.50 1.87 -0.88
C PRO A 34 0.13 2.34 0.44
N ASP A 35 1.04 3.31 0.38
CA ASP A 35 1.71 3.88 1.55
C ASP A 35 0.76 4.37 2.65
N ILE A 36 -0.45 4.81 2.27
CA ILE A 36 -1.46 5.29 3.22
C ILE A 36 -1.85 4.21 4.23
N LEU A 37 -1.84 2.93 3.82
CA LEU A 37 -2.09 1.81 4.74
C LEU A 37 -1.04 1.79 5.85
N LEU A 38 0.23 1.87 5.48
CA LEU A 38 1.36 1.84 6.42
C LEU A 38 1.38 3.08 7.33
N LYS A 39 1.04 4.25 6.76
CA LYS A 39 1.06 5.53 7.50
C LYS A 39 -0.08 5.68 8.50
N ARG A 40 -1.26 5.11 8.19
CA ARG A 40 -2.47 5.30 9.01
C ARG A 40 -2.92 4.04 9.75
N MET A 41 -2.07 3.01 9.87
CA MET A 41 -2.42 1.77 10.60
C MET A 41 -2.99 2.03 12.00
N ALA A 42 -2.34 2.92 12.77
CA ALA A 42 -2.78 3.25 14.13
C ALA A 42 -4.13 3.98 14.15
N VAL A 43 -4.35 4.91 13.20
CA VAL A 43 -5.60 5.66 13.06
C VAL A 43 -6.75 4.73 12.65
N LEU A 44 -6.46 3.75 11.80
CA LEU A 44 -7.42 2.74 11.35
C LEU A 44 -7.64 1.62 12.38
N ASN A 45 -6.91 1.64 13.50
CA ASN A 45 -6.96 0.61 14.56
C ASN A 45 -6.76 -0.82 14.02
N ILE A 46 -5.92 -0.95 13.00
CA ILE A 46 -5.54 -2.23 12.39
C ILE A 46 -4.39 -2.81 13.21
N SER A 47 -4.53 -4.04 13.68
CA SER A 47 -3.45 -4.71 14.40
C SER A 47 -2.31 -5.12 13.45
N PRO A 48 -1.07 -5.30 13.94
CA PRO A 48 0.04 -5.78 13.09
C PRO A 48 -0.28 -7.09 12.38
N MET A 49 -0.97 -8.02 13.07
CA MET A 49 -1.38 -9.29 12.49
C MET A 49 -2.41 -9.11 11.37
N GLU A 50 -3.39 -8.21 11.56
CA GLU A 50 -4.37 -7.86 10.53
C GLU A 50 -3.70 -7.22 9.31
N MET A 51 -2.70 -6.35 9.53
CA MET A 51 -1.94 -5.74 8.44
C MET A 51 -1.18 -6.79 7.64
N VAL A 52 -0.46 -7.70 8.31
CA VAL A 52 0.26 -8.78 7.60
C VAL A 52 -0.71 -9.66 6.81
N VAL A 53 -1.90 -9.95 7.33
CA VAL A 53 -2.94 -10.67 6.58
C VAL A 53 -3.42 -9.87 5.37
N ILE A 54 -3.64 -8.55 5.49
CA ILE A 54 -3.97 -7.68 4.34
C ILE A 54 -2.88 -7.80 3.27
N LEU A 55 -1.61 -7.62 3.65
CA LEU A 55 -0.47 -7.70 2.74
C LEU A 55 -0.39 -9.04 2.02
N GLN A 56 -0.62 -10.13 2.76
CA GLN A 56 -0.59 -11.47 2.19
C GLN A 56 -1.77 -11.74 1.26
N ILE A 57 -2.93 -11.11 1.45
CA ILE A 57 -4.05 -11.22 0.50
C ILE A 57 -3.77 -10.34 -0.74
N LEU A 58 -3.23 -9.13 -0.55
CA LEU A 58 -2.87 -8.21 -1.64
C LEU A 58 -1.84 -8.82 -2.61
N SER A 59 -0.94 -9.66 -2.12
CA SER A 59 0.04 -10.35 -2.99
C SER A 59 -0.57 -11.34 -3.97
N TYR A 60 -1.85 -11.69 -3.82
CA TYR A 60 -2.62 -12.48 -4.79
C TYR A 60 -3.52 -11.62 -5.68
N TRP A 61 -3.57 -10.30 -5.48
CA TRP A 61 -4.45 -9.40 -6.21
C TRP A 61 -3.70 -8.70 -7.36
N TRP A 62 -3.48 -9.42 -8.46
CA TRP A 62 -2.69 -8.94 -9.61
C TRP A 62 -3.50 -8.17 -10.66
N SER A 63 -4.82 -8.41 -10.74
CA SER A 63 -5.72 -7.69 -11.65
C SER A 63 -6.88 -7.10 -10.86
N ALA A 64 -7.24 -5.85 -11.16
CA ALA A 64 -8.39 -5.17 -10.54
C ALA A 64 -9.70 -5.95 -10.75
N ASP A 65 -9.82 -6.66 -11.87
CA ASP A 65 -11.03 -7.40 -12.25
C ASP A 65 -11.12 -8.77 -11.57
N GLN A 66 -10.04 -9.25 -10.95
CA GLN A 66 -9.99 -10.57 -10.31
C GLN A 66 -9.67 -10.44 -8.82
N LEU A 67 -10.71 -10.54 -8.00
CA LEU A 67 -10.57 -10.50 -6.56
C LEU A 67 -9.67 -11.65 -6.05
N PRO A 68 -8.80 -11.40 -5.05
CA PRO A 68 -7.90 -12.41 -4.50
C PRO A 68 -8.68 -13.47 -3.73
N PHE A 69 -8.24 -14.73 -3.86
CA PHE A 69 -8.85 -15.89 -3.19
C PHE A 69 -7.85 -16.86 -2.53
N PRO A 70 -6.79 -16.41 -1.85
CA PRO A 70 -5.90 -17.32 -1.15
C PRO A 70 -6.61 -18.06 -0.02
N SER A 71 -6.28 -19.33 0.20
CA SER A 71 -6.81 -20.08 1.33
C SER A 71 -6.20 -19.59 2.66
N LYS A 72 -6.94 -19.74 3.76
CA LYS A 72 -6.43 -19.42 5.11
C LYS A 72 -5.16 -20.20 5.44
N ALA A 73 -5.09 -21.47 5.01
CA ALA A 73 -3.91 -22.32 5.13
C ALA A 73 -2.68 -21.74 4.44
N LYS A 74 -2.82 -21.26 3.19
CA LYS A 74 -1.72 -20.62 2.44
C LYS A 74 -1.23 -19.35 3.12
N ILE A 75 -2.16 -18.51 3.58
CA ILE A 75 -1.82 -17.28 4.32
C ILE A 75 -1.09 -17.65 5.61
N ALA A 76 -1.59 -18.62 6.37
CA ALA A 76 -1.01 -19.04 7.65
C ALA A 76 0.40 -19.61 7.47
N ALA A 77 0.61 -20.45 6.45
CA ALA A 77 1.91 -21.02 6.11
C ALA A 77 2.92 -19.93 5.70
N ALA A 78 2.50 -18.94 4.89
CA ALA A 78 3.36 -17.83 4.48
C ALA A 78 3.76 -16.93 5.67
N ILE A 79 2.85 -16.73 6.62
CA ILE A 79 3.11 -15.93 7.84
C ILE A 79 3.90 -16.73 8.89
N GLY A 80 3.79 -18.06 8.90
CA GLY A 80 4.35 -18.92 9.95
C GLY A 80 3.50 -18.92 11.22
N CYS A 81 2.18 -18.92 11.10
CA CYS A 81 1.25 -18.92 12.24
C CYS A 81 0.15 -19.99 12.10
N HIS A 82 -0.67 -20.17 13.14
CA HIS A 82 -1.80 -21.09 13.09
C HIS A 82 -2.94 -20.52 12.21
N GLU A 83 -3.64 -21.38 11.47
CA GLU A 83 -4.78 -20.97 10.64
C GLU A 83 -5.88 -20.21 11.42
N LYS A 84 -6.01 -20.51 12.72
CA LYS A 84 -6.98 -19.87 13.62
C LYS A 84 -6.64 -18.39 13.80
N THR A 85 -5.36 -18.03 13.84
CA THR A 85 -4.91 -16.64 13.95
C THR A 85 -5.30 -15.86 12.69
N VAL A 86 -5.09 -16.44 11.51
CA VAL A 86 -5.52 -15.84 10.23
C VAL A 86 -7.05 -15.71 10.18
N GLN A 87 -7.78 -16.73 10.61
CA GLN A 87 -9.24 -16.69 10.67
C GLN A 87 -9.75 -15.55 11.59
N GLN A 88 -9.16 -15.39 12.78
CA GLN A 88 -9.50 -14.32 13.71
C GLN A 88 -9.19 -12.94 13.14
N ALA A 89 -8.02 -12.76 12.52
CA ALA A 89 -7.65 -11.51 11.86
C ALA A 89 -8.64 -11.14 10.74
N ILE A 90 -8.96 -12.09 9.85
CA ILE A 90 -9.96 -11.88 8.79
C ILE A 90 -11.33 -11.52 9.39
N THR A 91 -11.75 -12.22 10.45
CA THR A 91 -13.04 -11.97 11.09
C THR A 91 -13.11 -10.55 11.66
N ARG A 92 -12.01 -10.08 12.27
CA ARG A 92 -11.89 -8.71 12.76
C ARG A 92 -11.87 -7.69 11.63
N LEU A 93 -11.15 -7.94 10.54
CA LEU A 93 -11.14 -7.08 9.35
C LEU A 93 -12.52 -6.94 8.72
N VAL A 94 -13.31 -8.01 8.68
CA VAL A 94 -14.71 -7.97 8.24
C VAL A 94 -15.57 -7.16 9.22
N LYS A 95 -15.40 -7.37 10.52
CA LYS A 95 -16.12 -6.62 11.57
C LYS A 95 -15.83 -5.11 11.53
N LEU A 96 -14.57 -4.74 11.26
CA LEU A 96 -14.14 -3.34 11.09
C LEU A 96 -14.58 -2.74 9.74
N GLY A 97 -15.15 -3.55 8.84
CA GLY A 97 -15.60 -3.09 7.54
C GLY A 97 -14.46 -2.82 6.56
N PHE A 98 -13.27 -3.39 6.76
CA PHE A 98 -12.16 -3.24 5.83
C PHE A 98 -12.24 -4.23 4.67
N ILE A 99 -12.68 -5.46 4.92
CA ILE A 99 -12.76 -6.50 3.88
C ILE A 99 -14.15 -7.12 3.88
N LYS A 100 -14.68 -7.41 2.70
CA LYS A 100 -15.83 -8.30 2.53
C LYS A 100 -15.35 -9.69 2.16
N ARG A 101 -15.83 -10.70 2.87
CA ARG A 101 -15.55 -12.12 2.58
C ARG A 101 -16.73 -12.72 1.85
N GLN A 102 -16.49 -13.27 0.66
CA GLN A 102 -17.49 -14.05 -0.07
C GLN A 102 -17.12 -15.53 0.02
N GLU A 103 -17.99 -16.32 0.63
CA GLU A 103 -17.82 -17.77 0.73
C GLU A 103 -18.13 -18.42 -0.62
N ARG A 104 -17.23 -19.29 -1.07
CA ARG A 104 -17.44 -20.09 -2.28
C ARG A 104 -17.77 -21.53 -1.87
N ARG A 105 -18.95 -22.00 -2.24
CA ARG A 105 -19.38 -23.40 -2.06
C ARG A 105 -19.49 -24.06 -3.43
N ARG A 106 -19.04 -25.31 -3.53
CA ARG A 106 -19.32 -26.17 -4.71
C ARG A 106 -20.43 -27.17 -4.37
N GLU A 107 -21.11 -27.65 -5.40
CA GLU A 107 -22.26 -28.59 -5.36
C GLU A 107 -22.02 -29.92 -4.61
N GLN A 108 -20.78 -30.23 -4.21
CA GLN A 108 -20.40 -31.46 -3.50
C GLN A 108 -19.66 -31.20 -2.19
N ASP A 109 -20.17 -30.27 -1.37
CA ASP A 109 -19.84 -30.12 0.05
C ASP A 109 -18.37 -29.78 0.40
N ARG A 110 -17.56 -29.43 -0.61
CA ARG A 110 -16.21 -28.89 -0.42
C ARG A 110 -16.26 -27.37 -0.42
N ASN A 111 -15.99 -26.77 0.73
CA ASN A 111 -15.70 -25.35 0.84
C ASN A 111 -14.50 -25.01 -0.05
N ASP A 112 -14.70 -24.09 -0.99
CA ASP A 112 -13.61 -23.53 -1.78
C ASP A 112 -12.96 -22.36 -1.02
N SER A 113 -11.83 -21.86 -1.52
CA SER A 113 -11.17 -20.71 -0.90
C SER A 113 -12.05 -19.47 -1.01
N ASN A 114 -12.15 -18.71 0.09
CA ASN A 114 -12.94 -17.49 0.14
C ASN A 114 -12.37 -16.44 -0.81
N VAL A 115 -13.24 -15.60 -1.35
CA VAL A 115 -12.87 -14.40 -2.11
C VAL A 115 -12.90 -13.20 -1.18
N TYR A 116 -11.90 -12.32 -1.31
CA TYR A 116 -11.76 -11.13 -0.48
C TYR A 116 -11.92 -9.86 -1.31
N ASP A 117 -12.85 -9.00 -0.92
CA ASP A 117 -13.11 -7.71 -1.55
C ASP A 117 -12.63 -6.55 -0.67
N PHE A 118 -11.74 -5.73 -1.22
CA PHE A 118 -11.13 -4.56 -0.58
C PHE A 118 -11.81 -3.23 -0.90
N ALA A 119 -12.90 -3.22 -1.67
CA ALA A 119 -13.65 -1.99 -1.95
C ALA A 119 -14.02 -1.18 -0.68
N PRO A 120 -14.41 -1.82 0.45
CA PRO A 120 -14.64 -1.10 1.70
C PRO A 120 -13.40 -0.39 2.25
N LEU A 121 -12.25 -1.08 2.30
CA LEU A 121 -10.98 -0.49 2.72
C LEU A 121 -10.59 0.69 1.83
N ILE A 122 -10.74 0.56 0.51
CA ILE A 122 -10.44 1.65 -0.43
C ILE A 122 -11.31 2.88 -0.13
N ALA A 123 -12.61 2.69 0.14
CA ALA A 123 -13.50 3.78 0.48
C ALA A 123 -13.08 4.52 1.76
N ILE A 124 -12.60 3.78 2.77
CA ILE A 124 -12.09 4.35 4.03
C ILE A 124 -10.75 5.07 3.83
N LEU A 125 -9.88 4.56 2.96
CA LEU A 125 -8.54 5.13 2.74
C LEU A 125 -8.56 6.40 1.91
N LYS A 126 -9.52 6.57 0.99
CA LYS A 126 -9.61 7.76 0.13
C LYS A 126 -9.56 9.10 0.90
N PRO A 127 -10.41 9.35 1.92
CA PRO A 127 -10.35 10.60 2.67
C PRO A 127 -9.04 10.76 3.45
N GLU A 128 -8.51 9.68 4.03
CA GLU A 128 -7.24 9.72 4.77
C GLU A 128 -6.05 10.01 3.84
N ALA A 129 -6.07 9.51 2.60
CA ALA A 129 -5.05 9.79 1.61
C ALA A 129 -5.02 11.26 1.20
N ILE A 130 -6.18 11.91 1.11
CA ILE A 130 -6.28 13.35 0.80
C ILE A 130 -5.65 14.18 1.92
N LYS A 131 -6.03 13.93 3.18
CA LYS A 131 -5.45 14.60 4.36
C LYS A 131 -3.93 14.43 4.43
N GLU A 132 -3.46 13.20 4.25
CA GLU A 132 -2.04 12.87 4.27
C GLU A 132 -1.27 13.60 3.15
N ALA A 133 -1.86 13.73 1.96
CA ALA A 133 -1.23 14.45 0.85
C ALA A 133 -1.11 15.96 1.16
N GLU A 134 -2.14 16.56 1.77
CA GLU A 134 -2.13 17.96 2.21
C GLU A 134 -1.06 18.20 3.28
N GLU A 135 -0.99 17.34 4.30
CA GLU A 135 0.03 17.39 5.35
C GLU A 135 1.45 17.27 4.78
N GLN A 136 1.66 16.35 3.82
CA GLN A 136 2.94 16.19 3.15
C GLN A 136 3.31 17.40 2.29
N ALA A 137 2.36 18.00 1.57
CA ALA A 137 2.61 19.20 0.78
C ALA A 137 3.04 20.36 1.68
N ALA A 138 2.33 20.59 2.79
CA ALA A 138 2.68 21.61 3.76
C ALA A 138 4.06 21.38 4.39
N HIS A 139 4.39 20.13 4.75
CA HIS A 139 5.70 19.79 5.29
C HIS A 139 6.83 20.00 4.27
N ARG A 140 6.61 19.63 3.00
CA ARG A 140 7.56 19.87 1.90
C ARG A 140 7.80 21.35 1.68
N GLU A 141 6.76 22.17 1.72
CA GLU A 141 6.88 23.62 1.57
C GLU A 141 7.69 24.24 2.72
N LYS A 142 7.37 23.89 3.98
CA LYS A 142 8.15 24.33 5.15
C LYS A 142 9.62 23.94 5.03
N LYS A 143 9.92 22.72 4.57
CA LYS A 143 11.29 22.27 4.33
C LYS A 143 11.98 23.12 3.27
N LEU A 144 11.30 23.42 2.15
CA LEU A 144 11.84 24.26 1.09
C LEU A 144 12.12 25.70 1.57
N GLN A 145 11.19 26.28 2.35
CA GLN A 145 11.37 27.61 2.94
C GLN A 145 12.59 27.67 3.88
N ARG A 146 12.82 26.62 4.69
CA ARG A 146 14.00 26.50 5.56
C ARG A 146 15.32 26.32 4.80
N MET A 147 15.28 25.75 3.59
CA MET A 147 16.47 25.52 2.76
C MET A 147 16.83 26.72 1.87
N LYS A 148 15.99 27.77 1.80
CA LYS A 148 16.33 28.99 1.05
C LYS A 148 17.50 29.71 1.75
N PRO A 149 18.62 29.96 1.04
CA PRO A 149 19.76 30.66 1.63
C PRO A 149 19.37 32.10 2.01
N PRO A 150 19.96 32.68 3.08
CA PRO A 150 19.65 34.04 3.48
C PRO A 150 20.01 35.02 2.36
N VAL A 151 19.08 35.92 2.04
CA VAL A 151 19.28 36.95 1.02
C VAL A 151 20.41 37.87 1.48
N LYS A 152 21.52 37.90 0.74
CA LYS A 152 22.62 38.85 0.98
C LYS A 152 22.09 40.28 0.82
N ARG A 153 21.95 41.02 1.92
CA ARG A 153 21.68 42.46 1.89
C ARG A 153 22.88 43.15 1.22
N LYS A 154 22.67 43.80 0.07
CA LYS A 154 23.69 44.67 -0.52
C LYS A 154 23.88 45.86 0.42
N LEU A 155 25.08 45.99 1.00
CA LEU A 155 25.52 47.21 1.67
C LEU A 155 25.58 48.31 0.61
N VAL A 156 24.65 49.25 0.68
CA VAL A 156 24.73 50.49 -0.11
C VAL A 156 25.87 51.30 0.49
N ALA A 157 26.98 51.38 -0.23
CA ALA A 157 28.06 52.28 0.12
C ALA A 157 27.54 53.72 0.03
N VAL A 158 27.30 54.33 1.18
CA VAL A 158 27.10 55.77 1.31
C VAL A 158 28.44 56.41 0.93
N LYS A 159 28.49 57.06 -0.24
CA LYS A 159 29.64 57.86 -0.67
C LYS A 159 29.53 59.25 -0.05
N THR A 160 30.54 59.60 0.74
CA THR A 160 30.88 60.94 1.21
C THR A 160 31.51 61.76 0.09
#